data_AF-A0A0B4XEV0-F1
#
_entry.id   AF-A0A0B4XEV0-F1
#
_cell.length_a   1.000
_cell.length_b   1.000
_cell.length_c   1.000
_cell.angle_alpha   90.00
_cell.angle_beta   90.00
_cell.angle_gamma   90.00
#
_symmetry.space_group_name_H-M   'P 1'
#
loop_
_entity.id
_entity.type
_entity.pdbx_description
1 polymer ?
#
loop_
_entity_poly.entity_id
_entity_poly.type
_entity_poly.pdbx_seq_one_letter_code
_entity_poly.pdbx_strand_id
1 'polypeptide(L)'
;MHDTVTTGLHWLRIHPTHATLRDPKEYLLKRPTDNGFTERRNAAAEAKRELLAKFASAPKSADPAMQERLAARDAVTQARELRRAEREALKAAQEKAEAESRQAEIADQVSRAAAAEAARKAERDRRYAARKARKS
;
A
#
# COMPACT_ATOMS: atom_id res chain seq x y z
N MET A 1 97.68 -12.84 -13.36
CA MET A 1 98.07 -13.02 -14.77
C MET A 1 97.01 -13.91 -15.40
N HIS A 2 96.31 -13.36 -16.39
CA HIS A 2 95.62 -14.06 -17.48
C HIS A 2 94.44 -15.00 -17.14
N ASP A 3 93.26 -14.56 -17.61
CA ASP A 3 92.41 -15.28 -18.57
C ASP A 3 92.28 -16.80 -18.34
N THR A 4 91.09 -17.38 -18.17
CA THR A 4 90.16 -17.63 -19.28
C THR A 4 88.96 -18.49 -18.84
N VAL A 5 87.80 -18.18 -19.46
CA VAL A 5 86.82 -19.12 -20.04
C VAL A 5 85.86 -19.88 -19.10
N THR A 6 84.66 -19.31 -19.02
CA THR A 6 83.42 -19.86 -19.60
C THR A 6 83.31 -21.38 -19.75
N THR A 7 82.56 -22.02 -18.86
CA THR A 7 81.85 -23.27 -19.15
C THR A 7 80.38 -23.08 -18.83
N GLY A 8 79.56 -23.09 -19.89
CA GLY A 8 78.11 -23.09 -19.79
C GLY A 8 77.58 -24.45 -19.35
N LEU A 9 76.37 -24.46 -18.78
CA LEU A 9 75.20 -25.09 -19.39
C LEU A 9 73.98 -24.85 -18.48
N HIS A 10 73.11 -23.96 -18.96
CA HIS A 10 71.64 -24.04 -18.98
C HIS A 10 70.91 -24.93 -17.96
N TRP A 11 70.03 -24.29 -17.16
CA TRP A 11 68.66 -24.78 -16.97
C TRP A 11 67.68 -23.67 -16.50
N LEU A 12 66.72 -23.41 -17.39
CA LEU A 12 65.29 -23.11 -17.17
C LEU A 12 64.81 -21.98 -16.21
N ARG A 13 64.66 -20.80 -16.84
CA ARG A 13 63.55 -19.81 -16.79
C ARG A 13 62.27 -20.22 -16.02
N ILE A 14 62.04 -19.58 -14.87
CA ILE A 14 60.72 -19.42 -14.22
C ILE A 14 60.38 -17.92 -14.29
N HIS A 15 59.31 -17.55 -14.99
CA HIS A 15 58.75 -16.19 -14.96
C HIS A 15 57.54 -16.15 -14.04
N PRO A 16 57.53 -15.32 -12.98
CA PRO A 16 56.29 -14.98 -12.30
C PRO A 16 55.57 -13.85 -13.03
N THR A 17 54.31 -14.13 -13.34
CA THR A 17 53.33 -13.26 -14.01
C THR A 17 52.69 -12.27 -13.03
N HIS A 18 52.43 -11.06 -13.56
CA HIS A 18 51.65 -9.94 -13.02
C HIS A 18 52.34 -9.02 -11.99
N ALA A 19 52.74 -7.87 -12.54
CA ALA A 19 53.17 -6.66 -11.87
C ALA A 19 52.17 -6.17 -10.81
N THR A 20 52.65 -6.02 -9.58
CA THR A 20 52.01 -5.24 -8.51
C THR A 20 53.02 -4.21 -7.97
N LEU A 21 53.35 -3.20 -8.77
CA LEU A 21 53.88 -1.94 -8.23
C LEU A 21 52.76 -0.91 -8.27
N ARG A 22 51.97 -0.87 -7.18
CA ARG A 22 51.06 0.24 -6.88
C ARG A 22 51.89 1.30 -6.17
N ASP A 23 52.03 2.47 -6.78
CA ASP A 23 52.89 3.55 -6.29
C ASP A 23 52.55 3.95 -4.83
N PRO A 24 53.55 4.10 -3.94
CA PRO A 24 53.33 4.37 -2.52
C PRO A 24 52.86 5.81 -2.20
N LYS A 25 52.59 6.65 -3.21
CA LYS A 25 52.07 8.02 -3.02
C LYS A 25 50.54 8.13 -3.06
N GLU A 26 49.82 7.01 -3.20
CA GLU A 26 48.36 6.97 -3.33
C GLU A 26 47.56 6.97 -2.01
N TYR A 27 48.14 7.43 -0.89
CA TYR A 27 47.45 7.46 0.42
C TYR A 27 47.17 8.86 0.96
N LEU A 28 46.70 9.78 0.11
CA LEU A 28 46.02 11.01 0.55
C LEU A 28 44.71 11.18 -0.22
N LEU A 29 43.82 10.18 -0.14
CA LEU A 29 42.40 10.44 -0.33
C LEU A 29 41.91 11.24 0.87
N LYS A 30 42.16 12.55 0.83
CA LYS A 30 41.40 13.52 1.60
C LYS A 30 39.95 13.30 1.19
N ARG A 31 39.15 12.65 2.07
CA ARG A 31 37.75 12.35 1.77
C ARG A 31 37.07 13.65 1.35
N PRO A 32 36.67 13.82 0.07
CA PRO A 32 36.15 15.09 -0.42
C PRO A 32 34.77 15.46 0.13
N THR A 33 34.26 14.68 1.10
CA THR A 33 32.89 14.76 1.61
C THR A 33 32.82 14.98 3.11
N ASP A 34 33.88 15.46 3.74
CA ASP A 34 33.74 16.18 5.00
C ASP A 34 33.68 17.67 4.69
N ASN A 35 32.51 18.12 4.21
CA ASN A 35 32.10 19.50 4.39
C ASN A 35 32.31 19.78 5.87
N GLY A 36 33.32 20.58 6.23
CA GLY A 36 33.80 20.67 7.61
C GLY A 36 32.67 21.03 8.58
N PHE A 37 32.86 20.84 9.88
CA PHE A 37 31.85 21.22 10.89
C PHE A 37 31.29 22.64 10.64
N THR A 38 32.16 23.58 10.27
CA THR A 38 31.80 24.95 9.92
C THR A 38 30.88 25.03 8.70
N GLU A 39 31.17 24.28 7.65
CA GLU A 39 30.35 24.25 6.43
C GLU A 39 28.98 23.62 6.70
N ARG A 40 28.92 22.52 7.48
CA ARG A 40 27.65 21.92 7.92
C ARG A 40 26.82 22.88 8.77
N ARG A 41 27.47 23.61 9.68
CA ARG A 41 26.81 24.63 10.51
C ARG A 41 26.23 25.76 9.67
N ASN A 42 27.00 26.23 8.68
CA ASN A 42 26.57 27.32 7.81
C ASN A 42 25.45 26.86 6.86
N ALA A 43 25.57 25.68 6.25
CA ALA A 43 24.52 25.09 5.41
C ALA A 43 23.21 24.89 6.19
N ALA A 44 23.28 24.44 7.45
CA ALA A 44 22.10 24.33 8.31
C ALA A 44 21.52 25.72 8.66
N ALA A 45 22.36 26.72 8.88
CA ALA A 45 21.91 28.09 9.13
C ALA A 45 21.25 28.71 7.88
N GLU A 46 21.81 28.48 6.70
CA GLU A 46 21.25 28.91 5.42
C GLU A 46 19.94 28.20 5.10
N ALA A 47 19.85 26.88 5.28
CA ALA A 47 18.61 26.14 5.12
C ALA A 47 17.50 26.67 6.04
N LYS A 48 17.83 27.01 7.31
CA LYS A 48 16.86 27.63 8.23
C LYS A 48 16.45 29.03 7.78
N ARG A 49 17.41 29.84 7.30
CA ARG A 49 17.11 31.17 6.74
C ARG A 49 16.21 31.06 5.51
N GLU A 50 16.47 30.13 4.61
CA GLU A 50 15.64 29.89 3.42
C GLU A 50 14.23 29.43 3.78
N LEU A 51 14.07 28.56 4.77
CA LEU A 51 12.74 28.16 5.25
C LEU A 51 11.98 29.37 5.80
N LEU A 52 12.61 30.18 6.65
CA LEU A 52 11.99 31.39 7.19
C LEU A 52 11.66 32.41 6.08
N ALA A 53 12.52 32.56 5.07
CA ALA A 53 12.27 33.41 3.91
C ALA A 53 11.09 32.90 3.07
N LYS A 54 10.98 31.58 2.86
CA LYS A 54 9.82 30.95 2.20
C LYS A 54 8.53 31.16 2.99
N PHE A 55 8.58 31.08 4.32
CA PHE A 55 7.42 31.37 5.17
C PHE A 55 7.06 32.87 5.19
N ALA A 56 8.04 33.76 5.17
CA ALA A 56 7.82 35.20 5.14
C ALA A 56 7.27 35.70 3.79
N SER A 57 7.69 35.08 2.69
CA SER A 57 7.22 35.35 1.32
C SER A 57 5.98 34.53 0.92
N ALA A 58 5.62 33.51 1.71
CA ALA A 58 4.43 32.72 1.45
C ALA A 58 3.18 33.61 1.51
N PRO A 59 2.25 33.46 0.57
CA PRO A 59 1.02 34.21 0.61
C PRO A 59 0.26 33.83 1.88
N LYS A 60 -0.08 34.84 2.68
CA LYS A 60 -0.80 34.66 3.93
C LYS A 60 -2.21 34.21 3.62
N SER A 61 -2.86 33.58 4.59
CA SER A 61 -4.28 33.22 4.46
C SER A 61 -5.17 34.44 4.15
N ALA A 62 -4.75 35.66 4.49
CA ALA A 62 -5.47 36.89 4.15
C ALA A 62 -5.31 37.35 2.69
N ASP A 63 -4.44 36.71 1.90
CA ASP A 63 -4.23 37.10 0.51
C ASP A 63 -5.41 36.63 -0.37
N PRO A 64 -5.95 37.51 -1.24
CA PRO A 64 -7.16 37.22 -2.01
C PRO A 64 -7.00 36.00 -2.92
N ALA A 65 -5.84 35.83 -3.55
CA ALA A 65 -5.55 34.67 -4.39
C ALA A 65 -5.51 33.34 -3.61
N MET A 66 -5.17 33.36 -2.31
CA MET A 66 -5.24 32.16 -1.47
C MET A 66 -6.67 31.87 -1.02
N GLN A 67 -7.45 32.91 -0.72
CA GLN A 67 -8.88 32.78 -0.41
C GLN A 67 -9.66 32.16 -1.58
N GLU A 68 -9.39 32.60 -2.80
CA GLU A 68 -10.00 32.01 -4.01
C GLU A 68 -9.65 30.53 -4.15
N ARG A 69 -8.40 30.13 -3.88
CA ARG A 69 -7.98 28.72 -3.91
C ARG A 69 -8.67 27.89 -2.82
N LEU A 70 -8.85 28.44 -1.63
CA LEU A 70 -9.57 27.78 -0.55
C LEU A 70 -11.05 27.62 -0.91
N ALA A 71 -11.71 28.69 -1.36
CA ALA A 71 -13.09 28.66 -1.81
C ALA A 71 -13.30 27.65 -2.95
N ALA A 72 -12.38 27.57 -3.92
CA ALA A 72 -12.44 26.58 -4.99
C ALA A 72 -12.31 25.13 -4.45
N ARG A 73 -11.40 24.89 -3.49
CA ARG A 73 -11.24 23.57 -2.85
C ARG A 73 -12.48 23.19 -2.04
N ASP A 74 -13.07 24.14 -1.32
CA ASP A 74 -14.26 23.94 -0.53
C ASP A 74 -15.46 23.63 -1.42
N ALA A 75 -15.63 24.37 -2.52
CA ALA A 75 -16.67 24.09 -3.52
C ALA A 75 -16.53 22.67 -4.12
N VAL A 76 -15.31 22.25 -4.45
CA VAL A 76 -15.05 20.88 -4.95
C VAL A 76 -15.36 19.84 -3.87
N THR A 77 -15.02 20.13 -2.61
CA THR A 77 -15.27 19.22 -1.49
C THR A 77 -16.76 19.08 -1.24
N GLN A 78 -17.50 20.19 -1.17
CA GLN A 78 -18.96 20.19 -1.04
C GLN A 78 -19.63 19.42 -2.19
N ALA A 79 -19.19 19.63 -3.44
CA ALA A 79 -19.72 18.89 -4.58
C ALA A 79 -19.43 17.38 -4.50
N ARG A 80 -18.29 16.98 -3.92
CA ARG A 80 -17.97 15.56 -3.68
C ARG A 80 -18.83 14.96 -2.57
N GLU A 81 -19.03 15.70 -1.48
CA GLU A 81 -19.87 15.27 -0.36
C GLU A 81 -21.33 15.11 -0.81
N LEU A 82 -21.88 16.03 -1.61
CA LEU A 82 -23.23 15.89 -2.16
C LEU A 82 -23.36 14.62 -3.03
N ARG A 83 -22.44 14.39 -3.97
CA ARG A 83 -22.43 13.15 -4.78
C ARG A 83 -22.20 11.89 -3.95
N ARG A 84 -21.55 12.00 -2.79
CA ARG A 84 -21.36 10.88 -1.88
C ARG A 84 -22.66 10.58 -1.13
N ALA A 85 -23.29 11.60 -0.56
CA ALA A 85 -24.56 11.50 0.14
C ALA A 85 -25.66 10.92 -0.76
N GLU A 86 -25.75 11.36 -2.02
CA GLU A 86 -26.71 10.80 -2.99
C GLU A 86 -26.47 9.30 -3.23
N ARG A 87 -25.21 8.89 -3.45
CA ARG A 87 -24.87 7.48 -3.68
C ARG A 87 -25.09 6.62 -2.44
N GLU A 88 -24.81 7.14 -1.26
CA GLU A 88 -25.04 6.44 0.01
C GLU A 88 -26.54 6.28 0.28
N ALA A 89 -27.36 7.29 -0.01
CA ALA A 89 -28.81 7.20 0.10
C ALA A 89 -29.40 6.14 -0.85
N LEU A 90 -28.93 6.11 -2.11
CA LEU A 90 -29.35 5.11 -3.09
C LEU A 90 -28.95 3.68 -2.67
N LYS A 91 -27.71 3.49 -2.20
CA LYS A 91 -27.24 2.20 -1.71
C LYS A 91 -28.03 1.73 -0.49
N ALA A 92 -28.27 2.62 0.47
CA ALA A 92 -29.05 2.29 1.66
C ALA A 92 -30.50 1.90 1.30
N ALA A 93 -31.10 2.54 0.30
CA ALA A 93 -32.42 2.16 -0.19
C ALA A 93 -32.41 0.78 -0.87
N GLN A 94 -31.39 0.48 -1.68
CA GLN A 94 -31.21 -0.83 -2.33
C GLN A 94 -30.99 -1.93 -1.30
N GLU A 95 -30.09 -1.73 -0.33
CA GLU A 95 -29.81 -2.70 0.73
C GLU A 95 -31.05 -3.00 1.58
N LYS A 96 -31.88 -1.99 1.88
CA LYS A 96 -33.17 -2.19 2.56
C LYS A 96 -34.13 -3.03 1.72
N ALA A 97 -34.30 -2.69 0.44
CA ALA A 97 -35.19 -3.44 -0.45
C ALA A 97 -34.73 -4.91 -0.61
N GLU A 98 -33.43 -5.15 -0.74
CA GLU A 98 -32.88 -6.50 -0.78
C GLU A 98 -33.09 -7.26 0.53
N ALA A 99 -32.89 -6.61 1.68
CA ALA A 99 -33.11 -7.23 2.98
C ALA A 99 -34.59 -7.60 3.18
N GLU A 100 -35.51 -6.70 2.80
CA GLU A 100 -36.96 -6.95 2.83
C GLU A 100 -37.36 -8.11 1.90
N SER A 101 -36.82 -8.15 0.68
CA SER A 101 -37.06 -9.27 -0.26
C SER A 101 -36.58 -10.60 0.32
N ARG A 102 -35.36 -10.65 0.88
CA ARG A 102 -34.82 -11.86 1.51
C ARG A 102 -35.67 -12.30 2.70
N GLN A 103 -36.14 -11.35 3.52
CA GLN A 103 -37.03 -11.66 4.64
C GLN A 103 -38.38 -12.22 4.17
N ALA A 104 -38.96 -11.63 3.11
CA ALA A 104 -40.21 -12.11 2.52
C ALA A 104 -40.05 -13.53 1.93
N GLU A 105 -38.94 -13.79 1.23
CA GLU A 105 -38.62 -15.12 0.70
C GLU A 105 -38.47 -16.16 1.81
N ILE A 106 -37.75 -15.82 2.89
CA ILE A 106 -37.61 -16.71 4.05
C ILE A 106 -38.98 -16.97 4.68
N ALA A 107 -39.81 -15.94 4.85
CA ALA A 107 -41.15 -16.09 5.42
C ALA A 107 -42.05 -16.98 4.54
N ASP A 108 -42.00 -16.83 3.22
CA ASP A 108 -42.73 -17.69 2.27
C ASP A 108 -42.24 -19.14 2.35
N GLN A 109 -40.91 -19.37 2.39
CA GLN A 109 -40.34 -20.71 2.54
C GLN A 109 -40.77 -21.38 3.85
N VAL A 110 -40.74 -20.65 4.96
CA VAL A 110 -41.19 -21.13 6.27
C VAL A 110 -42.69 -21.47 6.24
N SER A 111 -43.51 -20.61 5.63
CA SER A 111 -44.96 -20.84 5.50
C SER A 111 -45.25 -22.09 4.67
N ARG A 112 -44.57 -22.26 3.54
CA ARG A 112 -44.69 -23.46 2.69
C ARG A 112 -44.23 -24.73 3.39
N ALA A 113 -43.13 -24.65 4.14
CA ALA A 113 -42.65 -25.79 4.93
C ALA A 113 -43.67 -26.20 6.00
N ALA A 114 -44.23 -25.23 6.74
CA ALA A 114 -45.27 -25.48 7.73
C ALA A 114 -46.54 -26.09 7.11
N ALA A 115 -46.99 -25.58 5.96
CA ALA A 115 -48.13 -26.13 5.23
C ALA A 115 -47.87 -27.57 4.73
N ALA A 116 -46.67 -27.84 4.21
CA ALA A 116 -46.28 -29.18 3.78
C ALA A 116 -46.21 -30.17 4.94
N GLU A 117 -45.72 -29.75 6.10
CA GLU A 117 -45.71 -30.57 7.32
C GLU A 117 -47.12 -30.86 7.85
N ALA A 118 -47.99 -29.86 7.85
CA ALA A 118 -49.40 -30.02 8.21
C ALA A 118 -50.10 -31.03 7.29
N ALA A 119 -49.88 -30.93 5.97
CA ALA A 119 -50.43 -31.87 4.99
C ALA A 119 -49.92 -33.31 5.21
N ARG A 120 -48.61 -33.47 5.47
CA ARG A 120 -48.01 -34.78 5.80
C ARG A 120 -48.61 -35.37 7.08
N LYS A 121 -48.84 -34.54 8.10
CA LYS A 121 -49.49 -34.98 9.35
C LYS A 121 -50.93 -35.41 9.10
N ALA A 122 -51.72 -34.62 8.40
CA ALA A 122 -53.10 -34.96 8.04
C ALA A 122 -53.18 -36.29 7.27
N GLU A 123 -52.26 -36.53 6.33
CA GLU A 123 -52.20 -37.80 5.60
C GLU A 123 -51.83 -38.99 6.49
N ARG A 124 -50.87 -38.82 7.41
CA ARG A 124 -50.56 -39.86 8.42
C ARG A 124 -51.77 -40.18 9.28
N ASP A 125 -52.49 -39.17 9.75
CA ASP A 125 -53.66 -39.32 10.60
C ASP A 125 -54.79 -40.05 9.86
N ARG A 126 -55.01 -39.74 8.57
CA ARG A 126 -55.93 -40.49 7.69
C ARG A 126 -55.55 -41.95 7.56
N ARG A 127 -54.27 -42.25 7.30
CA ARG A 127 -53.77 -43.63 7.18
C ARG A 127 -53.93 -44.40 8.49
N TYR A 128 -53.65 -43.74 9.61
CA TYR A 128 -53.82 -44.33 10.94
C TYR A 128 -55.30 -44.65 11.21
N ALA A 129 -56.22 -43.72 10.92
CA ALA A 129 -57.65 -43.94 11.05
C ALA A 129 -58.13 -45.11 10.17
N ALA A 130 -57.72 -45.16 8.90
CA ALA A 130 -58.05 -46.27 8.00
C ALA A 130 -57.50 -47.62 8.49
N ARG A 131 -56.28 -47.66 9.03
CA ARG A 131 -55.71 -48.88 9.62
C ARG A 131 -56.48 -49.32 10.86
N LYS A 132 -56.85 -48.38 11.73
CA LYS A 132 -57.62 -48.66 12.95
C LYS A 132 -58.98 -49.25 12.61
N ALA A 133 -59.70 -48.68 11.64
CA ALA A 133 -61.00 -49.15 11.16
C ALA A 133 -60.95 -50.57 10.56
N ARG A 134 -59.80 -51.03 10.05
CA ARG A 134 -59.62 -52.42 9.59
C ARG A 134 -59.37 -53.43 10.71
N LYS A 135 -58.90 -52.97 11.87
CA LYS A 135 -58.49 -53.82 12.99
C LYS A 135 -59.59 -53.94 14.07
N SER A 136 -60.46 -52.94 14.16
CA SER A 136 -61.72 -53.01 14.91
C SER A 136 -62.78 -53.74 14.10
#